data_AF-A0A925HJ86-F1
#
_entry.id   AF-A0A925HJ86-F1
#
_cell.length_a   1.000
_cell.length_b   1.000
_cell.length_c   1.000
_cell.angle_alpha   90.00
_cell.angle_beta   90.00
_cell.angle_gamma   90.00
#
_symmetry.space_group_name_H-M   'P 1'
#
loop_
_entity.id
_entity.type
_entity.pdbx_description
1 polymer ?
#
loop_
_entity_poly.entity_id
_entity_poly.type
_entity_poly.pdbx_seq_one_letter_code
_entity_poly.pdbx_strand_id
1 'polypeptide(L)'
;MLTRSIGSLIRGNTTPLQILFAAVLGSMLGFMPGFFQAPGLIIALLLLLIVLNANLFLAATVGVAAKLVSLAIMSLTFQVGRVLLDGPTRPIFESAINTPVLALFGFDHYVTTGGLLLGLLFGVGVGILAVAIVGSLRRRLAAAETASETYKKFAAKGWARAASWIFFGKKGGKTYEDLLSRRFGNPIRVLGVIFAGLMVALLFIGYRFASEPIVTALLVRSLERANGATVEVQSATLDLGKGRFIITGLAMADPSSLGTDLVRAKSLEADVSSSDLLTKRLSLDRAVLRDASHGEARAVPGVLIGPRPPPEPSPAPNPGEKTIEDYLKDAEVWKQRLAQLRRWLQDAAGKPDPDTNPDGSPKSPDQRKETLRERLEREVREKGYARVRAMHLVDKAPTFLVRDLVIDGIATPQLPGDPLDVHATNISTHPSLVPGEPTISVRSRSGRLTSALNLGAPGWNRTGSLSFAFSGIATDSLAASLIPTDPPIVQGGTTDLALSGAWSAAGVGFLDLPLQITLHNATLSIPGVGSEAVKSFVLPLGLRGPLDNPLITLNDAVLADSLAKAGAGALAARARGEAAKQVDKALNKATDKLGGELGEKAKDTVGDVLGNFGKKKKD
;
A
#
# COMPACT_ATOMS: atom_id res chain seq x y z
N MET A 1 -45.76 -2.95 -24.32
CA MET A 1 -44.92 -1.75 -24.08
C MET A 1 -43.84 -1.55 -25.15
N LEU A 2 -43.10 -2.60 -25.56
CA LEU A 2 -42.07 -2.53 -26.62
C LEU A 2 -42.56 -1.96 -27.96
N THR A 3 -43.69 -2.45 -28.47
CA THR A 3 -44.28 -1.98 -29.74
C THR A 3 -44.59 -0.49 -29.73
N ARG A 4 -45.12 0.03 -28.60
CA ARG A 4 -45.46 1.44 -28.42
C ARG A 4 -44.24 2.35 -28.37
N SER A 5 -43.12 1.91 -27.79
CA SER A 5 -41.85 2.65 -27.77
C SER A 5 -41.16 2.67 -29.14
N ILE A 6 -41.26 1.58 -29.90
CA ILE A 6 -40.77 1.50 -31.28
C ILE A 6 -41.63 2.40 -32.19
N GLY A 7 -42.95 2.36 -32.02
CA GLY A 7 -43.87 3.20 -32.77
C GLY A 7 -43.74 4.69 -32.49
N SER A 8 -43.42 5.07 -31.24
CA SER A 8 -43.12 6.46 -30.88
C SER A 8 -41.79 6.95 -31.44
N LEU A 9 -40.81 6.08 -31.70
CA LEU A 9 -39.56 6.44 -32.37
C LEU A 9 -39.79 6.75 -33.87
N ILE A 10 -40.66 5.98 -34.51
CA ILE A 10 -40.98 6.12 -35.94
C ILE A 10 -41.93 7.30 -36.19
N ARG A 11 -42.98 7.45 -35.38
CA ARG A 11 -44.03 8.48 -35.52
C ARG A 11 -43.86 9.72 -34.64
N GLY A 12 -42.94 9.69 -33.70
CA GLY A 12 -42.70 10.80 -32.77
C GLY A 12 -41.75 11.86 -33.31
N ASN A 13 -41.67 12.96 -32.58
CA ASN A 13 -40.81 14.13 -32.89
C ASN A 13 -39.29 13.88 -32.69
N THR A 14 -38.85 12.62 -32.69
CA THR A 14 -37.43 12.28 -32.46
C THR A 14 -36.58 12.70 -33.66
N THR A 15 -35.59 13.56 -33.43
CA THR A 15 -34.69 14.06 -34.47
C THR A 15 -33.51 13.11 -34.70
N PRO A 16 -32.84 13.14 -35.86
CA PRO A 16 -31.67 12.31 -36.14
C PRO A 16 -30.57 12.42 -35.08
N LEU A 17 -30.31 13.63 -34.60
CA LEU A 17 -29.31 13.92 -33.58
C LEU A 17 -29.64 13.28 -32.22
N GLN A 18 -30.92 13.15 -31.87
CA GLN A 18 -31.36 12.47 -30.64
C GLN A 18 -31.21 10.94 -30.73
N ILE A 19 -31.40 10.38 -31.93
CA ILE A 19 -31.13 8.96 -32.21
C ILE A 19 -29.63 8.70 -32.08
N LEU A 20 -28.80 9.57 -32.65
CA LEU A 20 -27.34 9.48 -32.57
C LEU A 20 -26.84 9.56 -31.12
N PHE A 21 -27.28 10.56 -30.33
CA PHE A 21 -26.90 10.66 -28.91
C PHE A 21 -27.34 9.44 -28.10
N ALA A 22 -28.55 8.92 -28.35
CA ALA A 22 -29.01 7.71 -27.68
C ALA A 22 -28.12 6.51 -28.00
N ALA A 23 -27.76 6.31 -29.27
CA ALA A 23 -26.90 5.22 -29.69
C ALA A 23 -25.48 5.35 -29.11
N VAL A 24 -24.89 6.54 -29.17
CA VAL A 24 -23.53 6.84 -28.67
C VAL A 24 -23.43 6.68 -27.15
N LEU A 25 -24.34 7.28 -26.38
CA LEU A 25 -24.27 7.19 -24.92
C LEU A 25 -24.65 5.80 -24.43
N GLY A 26 -25.64 5.18 -25.07
CA GLY A 26 -26.02 3.80 -24.80
C GLY A 26 -24.85 2.84 -25.02
N SER A 27 -24.16 2.95 -26.16
CA SER A 27 -23.00 2.10 -26.45
C SER A 27 -21.81 2.37 -25.55
N MET A 28 -21.48 3.63 -25.26
CA MET A 28 -20.40 3.97 -24.33
C MET A 28 -20.67 3.36 -22.95
N LEU A 29 -21.91 3.47 -22.43
CA LEU A 29 -22.32 2.80 -21.19
C LEU A 29 -22.24 1.26 -21.29
N GLY A 30 -22.64 0.68 -22.42
CA GLY A 30 -22.59 -0.76 -22.66
C GLY A 30 -21.16 -1.31 -22.70
N PHE A 31 -20.20 -0.56 -23.24
CA PHE A 31 -18.79 -0.97 -23.30
C PHE A 31 -18.04 -0.76 -21.98
N MET A 32 -18.64 -0.12 -20.98
CA MET A 32 -18.01 -0.01 -19.66
C MET A 32 -18.01 -1.36 -18.93
N PRO A 33 -16.87 -1.80 -18.39
CA PRO A 33 -16.74 -3.10 -17.73
C PRO A 33 -17.62 -3.22 -16.47
N GLY A 34 -17.67 -2.18 -15.62
CA GLY A 34 -18.57 -2.11 -14.47
C GLY A 34 -18.44 -0.85 -13.61
N PHE A 35 -19.41 -0.64 -12.70
CA PHE A 35 -19.49 0.56 -11.85
C PHE A 35 -18.27 0.78 -10.96
N PHE A 36 -17.73 -0.28 -10.35
CA PHE A 36 -16.59 -0.16 -9.43
C PHE A 36 -15.27 0.24 -10.10
N GLN A 37 -15.16 0.10 -11.43
CA GLN A 37 -13.92 0.44 -12.15
C GLN A 37 -13.91 1.89 -12.63
N ALA A 38 -15.09 2.39 -13.03
CA ALA A 38 -15.26 3.70 -13.65
C ALA A 38 -16.52 4.42 -13.13
N PRO A 39 -16.70 4.58 -11.79
CA PRO A 39 -17.94 5.10 -11.23
C PRO A 39 -18.21 6.53 -11.71
N GLY A 40 -17.18 7.38 -11.76
CA GLY A 40 -17.31 8.77 -12.21
C GLY A 40 -17.75 8.87 -13.67
N LEU A 41 -17.18 8.05 -14.54
CA LEU A 41 -17.51 8.02 -15.97
C LEU A 41 -18.94 7.52 -16.21
N ILE A 42 -19.36 6.46 -15.52
CA ILE A 42 -20.73 5.92 -15.65
C ILE A 42 -21.75 6.94 -15.17
N ILE A 43 -21.52 7.58 -14.01
CA ILE A 43 -22.40 8.64 -13.51
C ILE A 43 -22.44 9.81 -14.52
N ALA A 44 -21.29 10.25 -15.02
CA ALA A 44 -21.23 11.32 -16.01
C ALA A 44 -22.01 10.98 -17.30
N LEU A 45 -21.86 9.77 -17.83
CA LEU A 45 -22.59 9.31 -19.02
C LEU A 45 -24.10 9.18 -18.77
N LEU A 46 -24.51 8.73 -17.59
CA LEU A 46 -25.93 8.66 -17.21
C LEU A 46 -26.54 10.05 -17.08
N LEU A 47 -25.85 10.98 -16.40
CA LEU A 47 -26.29 12.37 -16.31
C LEU A 47 -26.37 13.01 -17.69
N LEU A 48 -25.37 12.78 -18.55
CA LEU A 48 -25.37 13.26 -19.92
C LEU A 48 -26.53 12.68 -20.74
N LEU A 49 -26.89 11.41 -20.54
CA LEU A 49 -28.04 10.77 -21.19
C LEU A 49 -29.39 11.38 -20.75
N ILE A 50 -29.49 11.83 -19.50
CA ILE A 50 -30.68 12.49 -18.95
C ILE A 50 -30.78 13.94 -19.44
N VAL A 51 -29.66 14.67 -19.43
CA VAL A 51 -29.55 16.07 -19.83
C VAL A 51 -29.74 16.24 -21.32
N LEU A 52 -29.13 15.37 -22.13
CA LEU A 52 -29.32 15.37 -23.57
C LEU A 52 -30.69 14.81 -23.90
N ASN A 53 -31.31 15.36 -24.95
CA ASN A 53 -32.64 14.96 -25.39
C ASN A 53 -32.62 13.62 -26.15
N ALA A 54 -31.84 12.65 -25.68
CA ALA A 54 -31.72 11.33 -26.23
C ALA A 54 -32.99 10.50 -25.95
N ASN A 55 -33.26 9.53 -26.84
CA ASN A 55 -34.29 8.52 -26.60
C ASN A 55 -33.75 7.44 -25.65
N LEU A 56 -34.22 7.44 -24.39
CA LEU A 56 -33.74 6.52 -23.35
C LEU A 56 -33.98 5.04 -23.70
N PHE A 57 -35.09 4.72 -24.36
CA PHE A 57 -35.40 3.34 -24.76
C PHE A 57 -34.40 2.83 -25.80
N LEU A 58 -34.10 3.65 -26.82
CA LEU A 58 -33.07 3.35 -27.80
C LEU A 58 -31.70 3.23 -27.13
N ALA A 59 -31.34 4.16 -26.25
CA ALA A 59 -30.07 4.11 -25.53
C ALA A 59 -29.92 2.84 -24.69
N ALA A 60 -30.97 2.42 -23.97
CA ALA A 60 -30.96 1.18 -23.21
C ALA A 60 -30.82 -0.06 -24.10
N THR A 61 -31.53 -0.10 -25.23
CA THR A 61 -31.48 -1.23 -26.18
C THR A 61 -30.10 -1.34 -26.85
N VAL A 62 -29.57 -0.21 -27.33
CA VAL A 62 -28.22 -0.15 -27.90
C VAL A 62 -27.18 -0.47 -26.83
N GLY A 63 -27.36 -0.01 -25.59
CA GLY A 63 -26.45 -0.31 -24.49
C GLY A 63 -26.41 -1.79 -24.12
N VAL A 64 -27.54 -2.49 -24.10
CA VAL A 64 -27.57 -3.94 -23.88
C VAL A 64 -26.86 -4.67 -25.02
N ALA A 65 -27.16 -4.31 -26.27
CA ALA A 65 -26.48 -4.90 -27.43
C ALA A 65 -24.97 -4.66 -27.38
N ALA A 66 -24.56 -3.42 -27.09
CA ALA A 66 -23.18 -3.02 -26.93
C ALA A 66 -22.49 -3.75 -25.77
N LYS A 67 -23.18 -4.02 -24.66
CA LYS A 67 -22.65 -4.82 -23.55
C LYS A 67 -22.35 -6.26 -23.97
N LEU A 68 -23.25 -6.89 -24.72
CA LEU A 68 -23.03 -8.24 -25.25
C LEU A 68 -21.82 -8.28 -26.19
N VAL A 69 -21.72 -7.29 -27.10
CA VAL A 69 -20.56 -7.16 -27.99
C VAL A 69 -19.28 -6.94 -27.18
N SER A 70 -19.30 -6.02 -26.21
CA SER A 70 -18.15 -5.70 -25.36
C SER A 70 -17.63 -6.91 -24.59
N LEU A 71 -18.50 -7.82 -24.15
CA LEU A 71 -18.10 -9.07 -23.51
C LEU A 71 -17.41 -10.02 -24.49
N ALA A 72 -17.90 -10.10 -25.73
CA ALA A 72 -17.31 -10.95 -26.77
C ALA A 72 -15.94 -10.44 -27.25
N ILE A 73 -15.76 -9.11 -27.35
CA ILE A 73 -14.51 -8.50 -27.85
C ILE A 73 -13.61 -7.93 -26.75
N MET A 74 -13.72 -8.42 -25.51
CA MET A 74 -12.99 -7.88 -24.37
C MET A 74 -11.46 -7.86 -24.56
N SER A 75 -10.89 -8.88 -25.20
CA SER A 75 -9.45 -8.91 -25.51
C SER A 75 -9.04 -7.79 -26.47
N LEU A 76 -9.86 -7.51 -27.49
CA LEU A 76 -9.64 -6.38 -28.41
C LEU A 76 -9.76 -5.05 -27.66
N THR A 77 -10.77 -4.90 -26.81
CA THR A 77 -10.95 -3.72 -25.97
C THR A 77 -9.72 -3.44 -25.12
N PHE A 78 -9.12 -4.47 -24.53
CA PHE A 78 -7.88 -4.36 -23.78
C PHE A 78 -6.71 -3.89 -24.65
N GLN A 79 -6.53 -4.47 -25.85
CA GLN A 79 -5.44 -4.07 -26.76
C GLN A 79 -5.57 -2.63 -27.25
N VAL A 80 -6.79 -2.19 -27.57
CA VAL A 80 -7.06 -0.79 -27.92
C VAL A 80 -6.72 0.12 -26.74
N GLY A 81 -7.12 -0.27 -25.53
CA GLY A 81 -6.73 0.44 -24.30
C GLY A 81 -5.22 0.55 -24.13
N ARG A 82 -4.48 -0.53 -24.43
CA ARG A 82 -3.01 -0.55 -24.36
C ARG A 82 -2.39 0.44 -25.34
N VAL A 83 -2.84 0.46 -26.59
CA VAL A 83 -2.37 1.43 -27.60
C VAL A 83 -2.64 2.86 -27.14
N LEU A 84 -3.77 3.11 -26.45
CA LEU A 84 -4.11 4.43 -25.95
C LEU A 84 -3.29 4.86 -24.72
N LEU A 85 -3.08 3.96 -23.76
CA LEU A 85 -2.41 4.26 -22.50
C LEU A 85 -0.87 4.22 -22.61
N ASP A 86 -0.34 3.31 -23.42
CA ASP A 86 1.11 3.10 -23.57
C ASP A 86 1.66 3.70 -24.88
N GLY A 87 0.79 4.20 -25.77
CA GLY A 87 1.16 4.77 -27.06
C GLY A 87 1.22 6.31 -27.06
N PRO A 88 0.97 6.97 -28.21
CA PRO A 88 1.19 8.41 -28.37
C PRO A 88 0.22 9.27 -27.55
N THR A 89 -0.92 8.73 -27.14
CA THR A 89 -1.91 9.42 -26.32
C THR A 89 -1.62 9.33 -24.81
N ARG A 90 -0.53 8.67 -24.40
CA ARG A 90 -0.11 8.53 -23.00
C ARG A 90 -0.20 9.84 -22.21
N PRO A 91 0.34 10.99 -22.65
CA PRO A 91 0.35 12.21 -21.85
C PRO A 91 -1.05 12.71 -21.48
N ILE A 92 -2.04 12.49 -22.36
CA ILE A 92 -3.43 12.90 -22.13
C ILE A 92 -4.03 12.07 -21.00
N PHE A 93 -3.82 10.74 -21.04
CA PHE A 93 -4.35 9.83 -20.03
C PHE A 93 -3.59 9.93 -18.70
N GLU A 94 -2.28 10.13 -18.75
CA GLU A 94 -1.46 10.40 -17.56
C GLU A 94 -1.97 11.67 -16.86
N SER A 95 -2.26 12.75 -17.60
CA SER A 95 -2.89 13.94 -17.01
C SER A 95 -4.27 13.64 -16.42
N ALA A 96 -5.12 12.90 -17.14
CA ALA A 96 -6.48 12.60 -16.68
C ALA A 96 -6.52 11.69 -15.43
N ILE A 97 -5.65 10.68 -15.36
CA ILE A 97 -5.54 9.75 -14.22
C ILE A 97 -5.08 10.47 -12.96
N ASN A 98 -4.26 11.50 -13.09
CA ASN A 98 -3.70 12.26 -11.98
C ASN A 98 -4.53 13.52 -11.61
N THR A 99 -5.61 13.84 -12.33
CA THR A 99 -6.44 15.03 -12.07
C THR A 99 -7.61 14.68 -11.13
N PRO A 100 -7.90 15.51 -10.11
CA PRO A 100 -9.06 15.31 -9.23
C PRO A 100 -10.36 15.12 -10.03
N VAL A 101 -11.24 14.24 -9.56
CA VAL A 101 -12.50 13.84 -10.22
C VAL A 101 -12.30 12.97 -11.47
N LEU A 102 -11.41 13.35 -12.39
CA LEU A 102 -11.12 12.56 -13.59
C LEU A 102 -10.47 11.20 -13.26
N ALA A 103 -9.71 11.11 -12.17
CA ALA A 103 -9.20 9.83 -11.68
C ALA A 103 -10.33 8.81 -11.40
N LEU A 104 -11.52 9.28 -10.99
CA LEU A 104 -12.71 8.44 -10.74
C LEU A 104 -13.33 7.89 -12.03
N PHE A 105 -12.89 8.34 -13.20
CA PHE A 105 -13.42 7.88 -14.50
C PHE A 105 -12.82 6.54 -14.92
N GLY A 106 -11.82 6.03 -14.19
CA GLY A 106 -11.28 4.69 -14.42
C GLY A 106 -10.36 4.59 -15.64
N PHE A 107 -9.79 5.70 -16.10
CA PHE A 107 -8.86 5.72 -17.25
C PHE A 107 -7.57 4.92 -17.02
N ASP A 108 -7.27 4.59 -15.76
CA ASP A 108 -6.18 3.69 -15.37
C ASP A 108 -6.43 2.23 -15.79
N HIS A 109 -7.66 1.86 -16.12
CA HIS A 109 -8.01 0.51 -16.59
C HIS A 109 -7.98 0.46 -18.12
N TYR A 110 -7.16 -0.44 -18.68
CA TYR A 110 -7.05 -0.61 -20.13
C TYR A 110 -8.41 -0.88 -20.80
N VAL A 111 -9.24 -1.74 -20.21
CA VAL A 111 -10.57 -2.07 -20.75
C VAL A 111 -11.53 -0.88 -20.69
N THR A 112 -11.46 -0.02 -19.67
CA THR A 112 -12.30 1.19 -19.59
C THR A 112 -11.93 2.16 -20.69
N THR A 113 -10.64 2.46 -20.86
CA THR A 113 -10.14 3.40 -21.86
C THR A 113 -10.40 2.91 -23.29
N GLY A 114 -10.07 1.64 -23.57
CA GLY A 114 -10.38 1.03 -24.87
C GLY A 114 -11.88 0.89 -25.12
N GLY A 115 -12.65 0.58 -24.07
CA GLY A 115 -14.10 0.45 -24.13
C GLY A 115 -14.79 1.77 -24.41
N LEU A 116 -14.27 2.88 -23.90
CA LEU A 116 -14.81 4.21 -24.18
C LEU A 116 -14.69 4.54 -25.67
N LEU A 117 -13.52 4.28 -26.28
CA LEU A 117 -13.29 4.52 -27.70
C LEU A 117 -14.11 3.56 -28.57
N LEU A 118 -14.07 2.26 -28.30
CA LEU A 118 -14.83 1.27 -29.07
C LEU A 118 -16.34 1.47 -28.93
N GLY A 119 -16.80 1.82 -27.74
CA GLY A 119 -18.20 2.18 -27.47
C GLY A 119 -18.62 3.42 -28.26
N LEU A 120 -17.78 4.46 -28.32
CA LEU A 120 -18.03 5.63 -29.16
C LEU A 120 -18.15 5.24 -30.64
N LEU A 121 -17.17 4.50 -31.18
CA LEU A 121 -17.16 4.07 -32.58
C LEU A 121 -18.38 3.20 -32.93
N PHE A 122 -18.69 2.22 -32.07
CA PHE A 122 -19.86 1.36 -32.23
C PHE A 122 -21.16 2.18 -32.19
N GLY A 123 -21.27 3.11 -31.26
CA GLY A 123 -22.43 3.99 -31.10
C GLY A 123 -22.67 4.91 -32.28
N VAL A 124 -21.59 5.49 -32.84
CA VAL A 124 -21.67 6.30 -34.06
C VAL A 124 -22.17 5.44 -35.22
N GLY A 125 -21.57 4.26 -35.44
CA GLY A 125 -21.97 3.35 -36.50
C GLY A 125 -23.44 2.91 -36.40
N VAL A 126 -23.86 2.44 -35.22
CA VAL A 126 -25.24 2.04 -34.94
C VAL A 126 -26.20 3.22 -35.02
N GLY A 127 -25.79 4.41 -34.56
CA GLY A 127 -26.58 5.62 -34.62
C GLY A 127 -26.86 6.08 -36.05
N ILE A 128 -25.83 6.09 -36.92
CA ILE A 128 -25.98 6.40 -38.34
C ILE A 128 -26.93 5.40 -39.01
N LEU A 129 -26.75 4.10 -38.74
CA LEU A 129 -27.62 3.06 -39.25
C LEU A 129 -29.08 3.24 -38.79
N ALA A 130 -29.30 3.51 -37.51
CA ALA A 130 -30.63 3.75 -36.96
C ALA A 130 -31.30 4.99 -37.57
N VAL A 131 -30.54 6.08 -37.76
CA VAL A 131 -31.01 7.28 -38.46
C VAL A 131 -31.41 6.95 -39.90
N ALA A 132 -30.59 6.17 -40.62
CA ALA A 132 -30.87 5.77 -41.99
C ALA A 132 -32.13 4.90 -42.10
N ILE A 133 -32.29 3.91 -41.20
CA ILE A 133 -33.47 3.03 -41.13
C ILE A 133 -34.72 3.85 -40.83
N VAL A 134 -34.71 4.68 -39.78
CA VAL A 134 -35.86 5.50 -39.40
C VAL A 134 -36.20 6.51 -40.50
N GLY A 135 -35.20 7.14 -41.12
CA GLY A 135 -35.39 8.06 -42.23
C GLY A 135 -35.96 7.38 -43.48
N SER A 136 -35.54 6.15 -43.79
CA SER A 136 -36.11 5.35 -44.87
C SER A 136 -37.58 4.99 -44.60
N LEU A 137 -37.89 4.53 -43.39
CA LEU A 137 -39.26 4.21 -42.97
C LEU A 137 -40.17 5.45 -43.03
N ARG A 138 -39.70 6.60 -42.53
CA ARG A 138 -40.45 7.87 -42.60
C ARG A 138 -40.71 8.31 -44.04
N ARG A 139 -39.75 8.16 -44.95
CA ARG A 139 -39.93 8.46 -46.39
C ARG A 139 -40.97 7.54 -47.05
N ARG A 140 -40.92 6.23 -46.76
CA ARG A 140 -41.91 5.26 -47.27
C ARG A 140 -43.32 5.54 -46.75
N LEU A 141 -43.42 5.91 -45.47
CA LEU A 141 -44.70 6.29 -44.85
C LEU A 141 -45.24 7.62 -45.38
N ALA A 142 -44.37 8.61 -45.64
CA ALA A 142 -44.75 9.86 -46.28
C ALA A 142 -45.31 9.62 -47.69
N ALA A 143 -44.62 8.82 -48.51
CA ALA A 143 -45.07 8.44 -49.85
C ALA A 143 -46.42 7.69 -49.82
N ALA A 144 -46.64 6.82 -48.83
CA ALA A 144 -47.91 6.14 -48.66
C ALA A 144 -49.05 7.08 -48.20
N GLU A 145 -48.75 8.11 -47.41
CA GLU A 145 -49.72 9.10 -46.94
C GLU A 145 -50.16 10.05 -48.06
N THR A 146 -49.27 10.38 -49.00
CA THR A 146 -49.55 11.25 -50.15
C THR A 146 -50.18 10.52 -51.34
N ALA A 147 -49.78 9.27 -51.63
CA ALA A 147 -50.16 8.57 -52.87
C ALA A 147 -51.42 7.68 -52.79
N SER A 148 -51.97 7.37 -51.61
CA SER A 148 -53.03 6.35 -51.47
C SER A 148 -54.33 6.90 -50.85
N GLU A 149 -55.40 6.95 -51.65
CA GLU A 149 -56.76 7.20 -51.12
C GLU A 149 -57.26 6.07 -50.21
N THR A 150 -56.84 4.83 -50.47
CA THR A 150 -57.16 3.65 -49.65
C THR A 150 -56.52 3.74 -48.26
N TYR A 151 -55.31 4.28 -48.15
CA TYR A 151 -54.66 4.57 -46.88
C TYR A 151 -55.41 5.63 -46.07
N LYS A 152 -55.86 6.71 -46.72
CA LYS A 152 -56.68 7.76 -46.08
C LYS A 152 -58.02 7.21 -45.59
N LYS A 153 -58.71 6.40 -46.40
CA LYS A 153 -59.98 5.72 -46.03
C LYS A 153 -59.79 4.71 -44.88
N PHE A 154 -58.68 3.96 -44.89
CA PHE A 154 -58.35 3.00 -43.84
C PHE A 154 -57.96 3.69 -42.52
N ALA A 155 -57.08 4.69 -42.58
CA ALA A 155 -56.66 5.47 -41.42
C ALA A 155 -57.79 6.31 -40.80
N ALA A 156 -58.83 6.64 -41.57
CA ALA A 156 -60.02 7.32 -41.08
C ALA A 156 -60.95 6.43 -40.22
N LYS A 157 -60.87 5.09 -40.29
CA LYS A 157 -61.75 4.19 -39.52
C LYS A 157 -61.39 4.21 -38.03
N GLY A 158 -62.41 4.24 -37.15
CA GLY A 158 -62.23 4.36 -35.69
C GLY A 158 -61.41 3.22 -35.07
N TRP A 159 -61.59 1.99 -35.53
CA TRP A 159 -60.81 0.83 -35.08
C TRP A 159 -59.35 0.89 -35.55
N ALA A 160 -59.08 1.45 -36.74
CA ALA A 160 -57.73 1.64 -37.25
C ALA A 160 -57.02 2.76 -36.48
N ARG A 161 -57.74 3.81 -36.08
CA ARG A 161 -57.23 4.83 -35.14
C ARG A 161 -56.92 4.22 -33.77
N ALA A 162 -57.82 3.41 -33.22
CA ALA A 162 -57.61 2.71 -31.95
C ALA A 162 -56.40 1.77 -32.01
N ALA A 163 -56.30 0.92 -33.03
CA ALA A 163 -55.15 0.04 -33.25
C ALA A 163 -53.85 0.85 -33.43
N SER A 164 -53.90 1.93 -34.23
CA SER A 164 -52.73 2.80 -34.42
C SER A 164 -52.28 3.48 -33.14
N TRP A 165 -53.22 3.83 -32.25
CA TRP A 165 -52.94 4.44 -30.96
C TRP A 165 -52.37 3.43 -29.96
N ILE A 166 -52.90 2.20 -29.94
CA ILE A 166 -52.42 1.09 -29.10
C ILE A 166 -50.99 0.68 -29.47
N PHE A 167 -50.71 0.53 -30.77
CA PHE A 167 -49.42 0.04 -31.26
C PHE A 167 -48.37 1.13 -31.48
N PHE A 168 -48.76 2.36 -31.84
CA PHE A 168 -47.82 3.42 -32.23
C PHE A 168 -47.93 4.72 -31.41
N GLY A 169 -48.91 4.83 -30.50
CA GLY A 169 -49.11 6.03 -29.67
C GLY A 169 -49.83 7.18 -30.38
N LYS A 170 -49.95 8.32 -29.69
CA LYS A 170 -50.64 9.53 -30.21
C LYS A 170 -49.79 10.17 -31.33
N LYS A 171 -50.36 10.32 -32.53
CA LYS A 171 -49.77 11.12 -33.62
C LYS A 171 -49.67 12.56 -33.12
N GLY A 172 -48.45 13.07 -32.87
CA GLY A 172 -48.25 14.50 -32.73
C GLY A 172 -48.60 15.11 -34.09
N GLY A 173 -49.55 16.03 -34.17
CA GLY A 173 -50.26 16.41 -35.40
C GLY A 173 -49.43 17.10 -36.50
N LYS A 174 -48.30 16.50 -36.89
CA LYS A 174 -47.39 16.88 -37.96
C LYS A 174 -47.30 15.76 -38.98
N THR A 175 -47.07 16.11 -40.23
CA THR A 175 -46.97 15.15 -41.34
C THR A 175 -45.59 14.48 -41.33
N TYR A 176 -45.42 13.30 -41.93
CA TYR A 176 -44.09 12.67 -42.00
C TYR A 176 -43.06 13.51 -42.77
N GLU A 177 -43.50 14.38 -43.69
CA GLU A 177 -42.64 15.36 -44.37
C GLU A 177 -42.10 16.42 -43.40
N ASP A 178 -42.93 16.94 -42.49
CA ASP A 178 -42.49 17.88 -41.45
C ASP A 178 -41.44 17.25 -40.52
N LEU A 179 -41.60 15.96 -40.21
CA LEU A 179 -40.65 15.20 -39.38
C LEU A 179 -39.32 14.92 -40.09
N LEU A 180 -39.31 14.91 -41.43
CA LEU A 180 -38.10 14.75 -42.25
C LEU A 180 -37.35 16.09 -42.43
N SER A 181 -38.07 17.21 -42.48
CA SER A 181 -37.48 18.55 -42.63
C SER A 181 -36.65 19.00 -41.40
N ARG A 182 -36.98 18.48 -40.22
CA ARG A 182 -36.37 18.89 -38.95
C ARG A 182 -35.06 18.15 -38.68
N ARG A 183 -33.95 18.67 -39.22
CA ARG A 183 -32.60 18.13 -38.97
C ARG A 183 -32.05 18.45 -37.58
N PHE A 184 -32.37 19.63 -37.04
CA PHE A 184 -31.90 20.10 -35.73
C PHE A 184 -33.07 20.38 -34.78
N GLY A 185 -32.97 19.84 -33.57
CA GLY A 185 -33.83 20.16 -32.43
C GLY A 185 -32.95 20.56 -31.24
N ASN A 186 -33.55 21.15 -30.20
CA ASN A 186 -32.79 21.53 -29.00
C ASN A 186 -32.12 20.26 -28.41
N PRO A 187 -30.77 20.20 -28.37
CA PRO A 187 -30.05 19.02 -27.90
C PRO A 187 -30.22 18.81 -26.39
N ILE A 188 -30.55 19.86 -25.63
CA ILE A 188 -30.67 19.83 -24.18
C ILE A 188 -32.14 19.72 -23.78
N ARG A 189 -32.45 18.78 -22.88
CA ARG A 189 -33.75 18.63 -22.24
C ARG A 189 -33.75 19.43 -20.93
N VAL A 190 -34.45 20.57 -20.88
CA VAL A 190 -34.52 21.44 -19.68
C VAL A 190 -34.98 20.65 -18.44
N LEU A 191 -36.04 19.84 -18.57
CA LEU A 191 -36.47 18.94 -17.48
C LEU A 191 -35.40 17.92 -17.08
N GLY A 192 -34.57 17.50 -18.03
CA GLY A 192 -33.43 16.61 -17.79
C GLY A 192 -32.33 17.30 -16.98
N VAL A 193 -32.04 18.58 -17.26
CA VAL A 193 -31.11 19.40 -16.46
C VAL A 193 -31.64 19.57 -15.03
N ILE A 194 -32.91 19.93 -14.86
CA ILE A 194 -33.53 20.07 -13.54
C ILE A 194 -33.48 18.74 -12.78
N PHE A 195 -33.85 17.63 -13.44
CA PHE A 195 -33.80 16.30 -12.83
C PHE A 195 -32.37 15.89 -12.46
N ALA A 196 -31.39 16.13 -13.33
CA ALA A 196 -29.98 15.85 -13.06
C ALA A 196 -29.49 16.66 -11.85
N GLY A 197 -29.82 17.95 -11.77
CA GLY A 197 -29.51 18.80 -10.62
C GLY A 197 -30.16 18.29 -9.33
N LEU A 198 -31.44 17.90 -9.38
CA LEU A 198 -32.13 17.28 -8.24
C LEU A 198 -31.50 15.94 -7.84
N MET A 199 -31.07 15.13 -8.80
CA MET A 199 -30.41 13.85 -8.53
C MET A 199 -29.06 14.05 -7.84
N VAL A 200 -28.28 15.03 -8.28
CA VAL A 200 -27.01 15.41 -7.63
C VAL A 200 -27.27 15.95 -6.22
N ALA A 201 -28.28 16.79 -6.04
CA ALA A 201 -28.67 17.29 -4.72
C ALA A 201 -29.13 16.15 -3.79
N LEU A 202 -29.91 15.19 -4.31
CA LEU A 202 -30.38 14.03 -3.54
C LEU A 202 -29.23 13.07 -3.21
N LEU A 203 -28.28 12.86 -4.11
CA LEU A 203 -27.06 12.09 -3.82
C LEU A 203 -26.22 12.78 -2.74
N PHE A 204 -26.11 14.11 -2.79
CA PHE A 204 -25.41 14.89 -1.77
C PHE A 204 -26.10 14.75 -0.40
N ILE A 205 -27.43 14.88 -0.35
CA ILE A 205 -28.22 14.68 0.87
C ILE A 205 -28.05 13.23 1.38
N GLY A 206 -28.20 12.23 0.50
CA GLY A 206 -28.02 10.83 0.84
C GLY A 206 -26.63 10.54 1.40
N TYR A 207 -25.58 11.09 0.80
CA TYR A 207 -24.21 11.01 1.32
C TYR A 207 -24.10 11.62 2.73
N ARG A 208 -24.73 12.79 2.98
CA ARG A 208 -24.70 13.44 4.29
C ARG A 208 -25.35 12.58 5.39
N PHE A 209 -26.39 11.82 5.10
CA PHE A 209 -27.09 10.99 6.09
C PHE A 209 -26.57 9.54 6.18
N ALA A 210 -26.05 8.97 5.09
CA ALA A 210 -25.65 7.57 5.04
C ALA A 210 -24.12 7.34 5.04
N SER A 211 -23.31 8.41 5.07
CA SER A 211 -21.84 8.29 5.00
C SER A 211 -21.26 7.46 6.13
N GLU A 212 -21.64 7.69 7.39
CA GLU A 212 -21.06 6.99 8.55
C GLU A 212 -21.21 5.46 8.49
N PRO A 213 -22.41 4.86 8.35
CA PRO A 213 -22.54 3.40 8.29
C PRO A 213 -21.85 2.80 7.05
N ILE A 214 -21.87 3.51 5.91
CA ILE A 214 -21.20 3.06 4.68
C ILE A 214 -19.68 3.07 4.86
N VAL A 215 -19.13 4.17 5.38
CA VAL A 215 -17.68 4.34 5.61
C VAL A 215 -17.20 3.35 6.65
N THR A 216 -17.95 3.16 7.75
CA THR A 216 -17.64 2.18 8.79
C THR A 216 -17.59 0.76 8.21
N ALA A 217 -18.61 0.34 7.47
CA ALA A 217 -18.65 -1.01 6.89
C ALA A 217 -17.55 -1.24 5.85
N LEU A 218 -17.23 -0.23 5.04
CA LEU A 218 -16.13 -0.31 4.07
C LEU A 218 -14.77 -0.37 4.77
N LEU A 219 -14.57 0.45 5.80
CA LEU A 219 -13.35 0.50 6.59
C LEU A 219 -13.11 -0.85 7.27
N VAL A 220 -14.09 -1.39 8.00
CA VAL A 220 -14.00 -2.70 8.67
C VAL A 220 -13.59 -3.77 7.66
N ARG A 221 -14.30 -3.90 6.53
CA ARG A 221 -13.96 -4.90 5.50
C ARG A 221 -12.56 -4.73 4.93
N SER A 222 -12.10 -3.48 4.78
CA SER A 222 -10.76 -3.20 4.26
C SER A 222 -9.67 -3.52 5.27
N LEU A 223 -9.88 -3.19 6.55
CA LEU A 223 -8.97 -3.47 7.63
C LEU A 223 -8.94 -4.97 7.96
N GLU A 224 -10.07 -5.67 7.97
CA GLU A 224 -10.13 -7.13 8.14
C GLU A 224 -9.35 -7.86 7.04
N ARG A 225 -9.51 -7.43 5.78
CA ARG A 225 -8.76 -8.01 4.66
C ARG A 225 -7.26 -7.73 4.76
N ALA A 226 -6.87 -6.56 5.26
CA ALA A 226 -5.47 -6.17 5.42
C ALA A 226 -4.82 -6.86 6.64
N ASN A 227 -5.53 -6.92 7.76
CA ASN A 227 -5.10 -7.54 9.01
C ASN A 227 -5.10 -9.07 8.92
N GLY A 228 -6.04 -9.66 8.16
CA GLY A 228 -6.23 -11.12 8.08
C GLY A 228 -6.94 -11.72 9.30
N ALA A 229 -7.44 -10.87 10.20
CA ALA A 229 -8.26 -11.24 11.35
C ALA A 229 -9.33 -10.17 11.61
N THR A 230 -10.30 -10.49 12.46
CA THR A 230 -11.40 -9.59 12.85
C THR A 230 -10.91 -8.20 13.25
N VAL A 231 -11.57 -7.18 12.71
CA VAL A 231 -11.38 -5.78 13.08
C VAL A 231 -12.72 -5.19 13.45
N GLU A 232 -12.80 -4.60 14.63
CA GLU A 232 -13.98 -3.92 15.14
C GLU A 232 -13.75 -2.41 15.08
N VAL A 233 -14.77 -1.70 14.63
CA VAL A 233 -14.83 -0.23 14.61
C VAL A 233 -16.21 0.16 15.06
N GLN A 234 -16.31 1.03 16.07
CA GLN A 234 -17.60 1.53 16.55
C GLN A 234 -18.24 2.45 15.51
N SER A 235 -17.50 3.44 15.03
CA SER A 235 -17.91 4.24 13.88
C SER A 235 -16.73 4.89 13.15
N ALA A 236 -16.94 5.20 11.88
CA ALA A 236 -16.00 5.94 11.05
C ALA A 236 -16.72 7.02 10.25
N THR A 237 -16.25 8.25 10.36
CA THR A 237 -16.83 9.42 9.71
C THR A 237 -15.79 10.10 8.83
N LEU A 238 -16.22 10.51 7.62
CA LEU A 238 -15.38 11.23 6.66
C LEU A 238 -16.10 12.54 6.27
N ASP A 239 -15.55 13.67 6.66
CA ASP A 239 -16.00 15.00 6.26
C ASP A 239 -15.08 15.53 5.15
N LEU A 240 -15.51 15.36 3.89
CA LEU A 240 -14.79 15.87 2.71
C LEU A 240 -14.71 17.40 2.65
N GLY A 241 -15.66 18.11 3.29
CA GLY A 241 -15.68 19.57 3.29
C GLY A 241 -14.64 20.16 4.24
N LYS A 242 -14.41 19.48 5.37
CA LYS A 242 -13.37 19.85 6.35
C LYS A 242 -12.04 19.13 6.14
N GLY A 243 -11.99 18.13 5.25
CA GLY A 243 -10.83 17.28 5.06
C GLY A 243 -10.48 16.50 6.34
N ARG A 244 -11.48 15.93 7.02
CA ARG A 244 -11.27 15.24 8.30
C ARG A 244 -11.87 13.85 8.29
N PHE A 245 -11.13 12.88 8.82
CA PHE A 245 -11.52 11.49 8.98
C PHE A 245 -11.37 11.08 10.44
N ILE A 246 -12.41 10.51 11.04
CA ILE A 246 -12.41 10.12 12.45
C ILE A 246 -12.88 8.68 12.54
N ILE A 247 -12.10 7.82 13.18
CA ILE A 247 -12.46 6.47 13.58
C ILE A 247 -12.64 6.46 15.10
N THR A 248 -13.71 5.86 15.60
CA THR A 248 -13.95 5.64 17.03
C THR A 248 -14.02 4.15 17.34
N GLY A 249 -13.48 3.77 18.50
CA GLY A 249 -13.50 2.40 19.00
C GLY A 249 -12.85 1.39 18.04
N LEU A 250 -11.61 1.64 17.64
CA LEU A 250 -10.84 0.72 16.80
C LEU A 250 -10.28 -0.42 17.67
N ALA A 251 -10.52 -1.67 17.28
CA ALA A 251 -9.89 -2.84 17.87
C ALA A 251 -9.52 -3.85 16.78
N MET A 252 -8.24 -4.10 16.58
CA MET A 252 -7.72 -5.04 15.60
C MET A 252 -7.22 -6.30 16.31
N ALA A 253 -7.83 -7.46 16.04
CA ALA A 253 -7.38 -8.72 16.62
C ALA A 253 -5.99 -9.11 16.10
N ASP A 254 -5.16 -9.70 16.96
CA ASP A 254 -3.88 -10.26 16.54
C ASP A 254 -4.09 -11.57 15.76
N PRO A 255 -3.70 -11.66 14.48
CA PRO A 255 -3.84 -12.88 13.68
C PRO A 255 -3.05 -14.08 14.23
N SER A 256 -2.03 -13.82 15.06
CA SER A 256 -1.24 -14.85 15.73
C SER A 256 -1.83 -15.27 17.09
N SER A 257 -2.63 -14.41 17.71
CA SER A 257 -3.26 -14.61 19.02
C SER A 257 -4.65 -13.97 19.07
N LEU A 258 -5.66 -14.72 18.62
CA LEU A 258 -7.03 -14.21 18.46
C LEU A 258 -7.71 -13.77 19.78
N GLY A 259 -7.17 -14.15 20.93
CA GLY A 259 -7.63 -13.70 22.25
C GLY A 259 -7.15 -12.30 22.65
N THR A 260 -6.29 -11.67 21.84
CA THR A 260 -5.67 -10.38 22.15
C THR A 260 -5.80 -9.40 20.98
N ASP A 261 -5.92 -8.11 21.29
CA ASP A 261 -5.86 -7.05 20.29
C ASP A 261 -4.41 -6.72 19.96
N LEU A 262 -4.08 -6.71 18.66
CA LEU A 262 -2.83 -6.16 18.15
C LEU A 262 -2.76 -4.66 18.43
N VAL A 263 -3.85 -3.94 18.17
CA VAL A 263 -4.01 -2.52 18.50
C VAL A 263 -5.45 -2.27 18.87
N ARG A 264 -5.66 -1.59 19.98
CA ARG A 264 -6.95 -1.02 20.38
C ARG A 264 -6.76 0.47 20.60
N ALA A 265 -7.71 1.29 20.16
CA ALA A 265 -7.67 2.74 20.34
C ALA A 265 -9.07 3.31 20.45
N LYS A 266 -9.22 4.31 21.31
CA LYS A 266 -10.50 4.99 21.49
C LYS A 266 -10.85 5.86 20.29
N SER A 267 -9.87 6.59 19.75
CA SER A 267 -10.05 7.37 18.53
C SER A 267 -8.79 7.44 17.68
N LEU A 268 -8.99 7.45 16.36
CA LEU A 268 -8.03 7.92 15.35
C LEU A 268 -8.63 9.15 14.67
N GLU A 269 -7.97 10.29 14.79
CA GLU A 269 -8.34 11.52 14.08
C GLU A 269 -7.29 11.79 13.00
N ALA A 270 -7.71 11.95 11.76
CA ALA A 270 -6.79 12.25 10.66
C ALA A 270 -7.30 13.41 9.79
N ASP A 271 -6.40 14.31 9.43
CA ASP A 271 -6.65 15.33 8.42
C ASP A 271 -6.31 14.72 7.04
N VAL A 272 -7.29 14.71 6.15
CA VAL A 272 -7.24 14.02 4.85
C VAL A 272 -7.42 15.00 3.72
N SER A 273 -6.56 14.88 2.71
CA SER A 273 -6.65 15.68 1.49
C SER A 273 -7.83 15.24 0.61
N SER A 274 -8.85 16.09 0.50
CA SER A 274 -10.03 15.83 -0.35
C SER A 274 -9.67 15.75 -1.82
N SER A 275 -8.70 16.54 -2.30
CA SER A 275 -8.20 16.45 -3.67
C SER A 275 -7.54 15.10 -3.93
N ASP A 276 -6.75 14.60 -2.97
CA ASP A 276 -6.08 13.31 -3.12
C ASP A 276 -7.08 12.16 -3.12
N LEU A 277 -8.11 12.21 -2.27
CA LEU A 277 -9.23 11.24 -2.29
C LEU A 277 -9.93 11.22 -3.66
N LEU A 278 -10.19 12.39 -4.24
CA LEU A 278 -10.75 12.52 -5.59
C LEU A 278 -9.79 12.07 -6.70
N THR A 279 -8.51 11.87 -6.39
CA THR A 279 -7.51 11.21 -7.25
C THR A 279 -7.30 9.73 -6.93
N LYS A 280 -8.16 9.10 -6.12
CA LYS A 280 -8.01 7.71 -5.62
C LYS A 280 -6.75 7.49 -4.76
N ARG A 281 -6.28 8.54 -4.09
CA ARG A 281 -5.12 8.51 -3.18
C ARG A 281 -5.59 8.79 -1.76
N LEU A 282 -4.90 8.21 -0.78
CA LEU A 282 -5.13 8.51 0.63
C LEU A 282 -3.88 9.20 1.19
N SER A 283 -3.96 10.52 1.31
CA SER A 283 -2.93 11.33 1.97
C SER A 283 -3.48 11.83 3.30
N LEU A 284 -2.82 11.45 4.39
CA LEU A 284 -3.07 11.93 5.74
C LEU A 284 -1.99 12.97 6.08
N ASP A 285 -2.39 14.22 6.28
CA ASP A 285 -1.45 15.28 6.63
C ASP A 285 -1.04 15.19 8.10
N ARG A 286 -2.00 14.88 8.97
CA ARG A 286 -1.76 14.56 10.38
C ARG A 286 -2.73 13.48 10.82
N ALA A 287 -2.23 12.42 11.43
CA ALA A 287 -3.00 11.35 12.02
C ALA A 287 -2.64 11.23 13.51
N VAL A 288 -3.63 11.29 14.39
CA VAL A 288 -3.47 11.23 15.84
C VAL A 288 -4.28 10.05 16.38
N LEU A 289 -3.59 9.10 17.00
CA LEU A 289 -4.22 7.97 17.67
C LEU A 289 -4.20 8.21 19.19
N ARG A 290 -5.37 8.19 19.82
CA ARG A 290 -5.55 8.50 21.25
C ARG A 290 -5.98 7.27 22.04
N ASP A 291 -5.52 7.20 23.29
CA ASP A 291 -5.82 6.12 24.24
C ASP A 291 -5.60 4.75 23.61
N ALA A 292 -4.41 4.56 23.03
CA ALA A 292 -4.04 3.34 22.34
C ALA A 292 -3.48 2.30 23.32
N SER A 293 -3.77 1.03 23.07
CA SER A 293 -3.19 -0.12 23.78
C SER A 293 -2.79 -1.20 22.78
N HIS A 294 -1.75 -1.95 23.13
CA HIS A 294 -1.27 -3.11 22.40
C HIS A 294 -1.37 -4.33 23.31
N GLY A 295 -1.78 -5.49 22.79
CA GLY A 295 -1.81 -6.75 23.53
C GLY A 295 -2.88 -6.82 24.63
N GLU A 296 -3.93 -6.02 24.53
CA GLU A 296 -5.06 -6.07 25.47
C GLU A 296 -5.90 -7.33 25.24
N ALA A 297 -6.39 -7.96 26.32
CA ALA A 297 -7.23 -9.14 26.22
C ALA A 297 -8.62 -8.79 25.66
N ARG A 298 -9.09 -9.58 24.69
CA ARG A 298 -10.42 -9.39 24.09
C ARG A 298 -11.49 -10.07 24.94
N ALA A 299 -12.65 -9.41 25.06
CA ALA A 299 -13.83 -10.04 25.65
C ALA A 299 -14.38 -11.19 24.77
N VAL A 300 -14.28 -11.02 23.44
CA VAL A 300 -14.66 -12.02 22.44
C VAL A 300 -13.46 -12.31 21.55
N PRO A 301 -13.00 -13.57 21.47
CA PRO A 301 -11.90 -13.94 20.57
C PRO A 301 -12.21 -13.58 19.11
N GLY A 302 -11.20 -13.09 18.39
CA GLY A 302 -11.29 -12.80 16.96
C GLY A 302 -11.36 -14.06 16.10
N VAL A 303 -11.62 -13.87 14.82
CA VAL A 303 -11.65 -14.92 13.80
C VAL A 303 -10.70 -14.54 12.67
N LEU A 304 -10.00 -15.54 12.11
CA LEU A 304 -9.17 -15.34 10.93
C LEU A 304 -10.02 -15.06 9.68
N ILE A 305 -9.66 -14.02 8.96
CA ILE A 305 -10.29 -13.60 7.71
C ILE A 305 -9.33 -13.93 6.55
N GLY A 306 -9.28 -15.21 6.18
CA GLY A 306 -8.45 -15.72 5.10
C GLY A 306 -7.36 -16.72 5.54
N PRO A 307 -6.63 -17.31 4.58
CA PRO A 307 -5.56 -18.26 4.88
C PRO A 307 -4.39 -17.56 5.60
N ARG A 308 -3.87 -18.21 6.63
CA ARG A 308 -2.70 -17.72 7.37
C ARG A 308 -1.55 -17.52 6.37
N PRO A 309 -0.88 -16.34 6.36
CA PRO A 309 0.36 -16.18 5.62
C PRO A 309 1.33 -17.28 6.06
N PRO A 310 1.85 -18.12 5.16
CA PRO A 310 2.77 -19.17 5.56
C PRO A 310 4.00 -18.54 6.21
N PRO A 311 4.48 -19.05 7.36
CA PRO A 311 5.76 -18.62 7.90
C PRO A 311 6.83 -18.91 6.85
N GLU A 312 7.63 -17.90 6.52
CA GLU A 312 8.70 -18.06 5.55
C GLU A 312 9.76 -19.01 6.09
N PRO A 313 10.34 -19.87 5.23
CA PRO A 313 11.41 -20.77 5.64
C PRO A 313 12.63 -19.96 6.07
N SER A 314 13.10 -20.19 7.31
CA SER A 314 14.34 -19.60 7.82
C SER A 314 15.51 -19.97 6.88
N PRO A 315 16.37 -19.02 6.47
CA PRO A 315 17.58 -19.35 5.74
C PRO A 315 18.48 -20.26 6.58
N ALA A 316 19.07 -21.27 5.93
CA ALA A 316 19.95 -22.24 6.58
C ALA A 316 21.18 -21.54 7.19
N PRO A 317 21.61 -21.91 8.41
CA PRO A 317 22.80 -21.33 9.02
C PRO A 317 24.07 -21.65 8.20
N ASN A 318 24.97 -20.68 8.07
CA ASN A 318 26.33 -20.95 7.61
C ASN A 318 27.12 -21.66 8.73
N PRO A 319 27.81 -22.77 8.45
CA PRO A 319 28.49 -23.54 9.47
C PRO A 319 29.74 -22.82 10.01
N GLY A 320 29.75 -22.53 11.32
CA GLY A 320 30.95 -22.17 12.09
C GLY A 320 30.96 -20.83 12.84
N GLU A 321 29.89 -20.04 12.80
CA GLU A 321 29.87 -18.67 13.34
C GLU A 321 28.77 -18.50 14.41
N LYS A 322 29.09 -17.80 15.51
CA LYS A 322 28.17 -17.63 16.64
C LYS A 322 27.07 -16.62 16.30
N THR A 323 25.83 -17.07 16.25
CA THR A 323 24.64 -16.27 15.94
C THR A 323 23.82 -16.00 17.22
N ILE A 324 22.67 -15.31 17.10
CA ILE A 324 21.72 -15.11 18.21
C ILE A 324 21.32 -16.44 18.89
N GLU A 325 21.34 -17.53 18.13
CA GLU A 325 20.99 -18.90 18.57
C GLU A 325 21.88 -19.41 19.71
N ASP A 326 23.12 -18.91 19.81
CA ASP A 326 24.07 -19.29 20.86
C ASP A 326 23.89 -18.50 22.17
N TYR A 327 23.01 -17.48 22.20
CA TYR A 327 22.90 -16.55 23.33
C TYR A 327 21.47 -16.42 23.90
N LEU A 328 20.41 -16.61 23.10
CA LEU A 328 19.01 -16.44 23.53
C LEU A 328 18.22 -17.76 23.54
N LYS A 329 17.39 -17.97 24.58
CA LYS A 329 16.49 -19.13 24.68
C LYS A 329 15.45 -19.20 23.55
N ASP A 330 14.93 -18.04 23.13
CA ASP A 330 13.86 -17.91 22.12
C ASP A 330 14.38 -17.38 20.78
N ALA A 331 15.60 -17.75 20.39
CA ALA A 331 16.29 -17.19 19.23
C ALA A 331 15.49 -17.29 17.91
N GLU A 332 14.79 -18.40 17.67
CA GLU A 332 13.95 -18.57 16.47
C GLU A 332 12.79 -17.58 16.40
N VAL A 333 12.16 -17.26 17.53
CA VAL A 333 11.06 -16.28 17.58
C VAL A 333 11.59 -14.88 17.28
N TRP A 334 12.76 -14.54 17.82
CA TRP A 334 13.42 -13.26 17.54
C TRP A 334 13.87 -13.14 16.09
N LYS A 335 14.42 -14.21 15.51
CA LYS A 335 14.81 -14.27 14.09
C LYS A 335 13.61 -14.01 13.18
N GLN A 336 12.46 -14.64 13.45
CA GLN A 336 11.23 -14.40 12.69
C GLN A 336 10.76 -12.95 12.79
N ARG A 337 10.75 -12.38 14.00
CA ARG A 337 10.33 -10.98 14.23
C ARG A 337 11.27 -9.99 13.57
N LEU A 338 12.58 -10.21 13.65
CA LEU A 338 13.59 -9.37 13.01
C LEU A 338 13.58 -9.52 11.49
N ALA A 339 13.29 -10.71 10.95
CA ALA A 339 13.09 -10.91 9.51
C ALA A 339 11.83 -10.20 9.00
N GLN A 340 10.74 -10.22 9.78
CA GLN A 340 9.55 -9.45 9.47
C GLN A 340 9.83 -7.93 9.51
N LEU A 341 10.53 -7.47 10.55
CA LEU A 341 10.91 -6.06 10.69
C LEU A 341 11.79 -5.64 9.52
N ARG A 342 12.84 -6.39 9.18
CA ARG A 342 13.73 -6.10 8.04
C ARG A 342 12.95 -5.93 6.74
N ARG A 343 12.01 -6.83 6.43
CA ARG A 343 11.18 -6.73 5.23
C ARG A 343 10.34 -5.46 5.24
N TRP A 344 9.68 -5.17 6.35
CA TRP A 344 8.90 -3.94 6.50
C TRP A 344 9.76 -2.69 6.32
N LEU A 345 10.96 -2.67 6.89
CA LEU A 345 11.92 -1.57 6.72
C LEU A 345 12.38 -1.42 5.28
N GLN A 346 12.65 -2.52 4.57
CA GLN A 346 13.06 -2.49 3.16
C GLN A 346 11.91 -2.04 2.25
N ASP A 347 10.69 -2.50 2.49
CA ASP A 347 9.51 -2.05 1.76
C ASP A 347 9.21 -0.56 2.04
N ALA A 348 9.36 -0.12 3.29
CA ALA A 348 9.14 1.26 3.71
C ALA A 348 10.26 2.22 3.27
N ALA A 349 11.49 1.73 3.12
CA ALA A 349 12.58 2.49 2.50
C ALA A 349 12.35 2.67 0.99
N GLY A 350 11.58 1.77 0.37
CA GLY A 350 11.29 1.76 -1.05
C GLY A 350 12.19 0.77 -1.78
N LYS A 351 11.65 0.14 -2.82
CA LYS A 351 12.41 -0.82 -3.63
C LYS A 351 13.55 -0.07 -4.34
N PRO A 352 14.79 -0.58 -4.29
CA PRO A 352 15.88 -0.01 -5.08
C PRO A 352 15.45 0.00 -6.56
N ASP A 353 15.80 1.09 -7.25
CA ASP A 353 15.40 1.32 -8.64
C ASP A 353 15.70 0.04 -9.47
N PRO A 354 14.66 -0.52 -10.14
CA PRO A 354 14.78 -1.78 -10.86
C PRO A 354 15.90 -1.78 -11.90
N ASP A 355 16.32 -0.62 -12.39
CA ASP A 355 17.36 -0.48 -13.42
C ASP A 355 18.76 -0.25 -12.86
N THR A 356 18.92 -0.18 -11.53
CA THR A 356 20.20 -0.02 -10.85
C THR A 356 20.51 -1.18 -9.91
N ASN A 357 21.76 -1.57 -9.89
CA ASN A 357 22.33 -2.46 -8.89
C ASN A 357 22.41 -1.76 -7.53
N PRO A 358 22.56 -2.51 -6.42
CA PRO A 358 22.76 -1.94 -5.08
C PRO A 358 23.97 -1.00 -4.96
N ASP A 359 24.89 -1.03 -5.91
CA ASP A 359 26.07 -0.17 -6.02
C ASP A 359 25.84 1.09 -6.90
N GLY A 360 24.62 1.31 -7.39
CA GLY A 360 24.28 2.44 -8.26
C GLY A 360 24.65 2.27 -9.73
N SER A 361 25.19 1.12 -10.15
CA SER A 361 25.48 0.84 -11.56
C SER A 361 24.22 0.41 -12.34
N PRO A 362 24.06 0.77 -13.62
CA PRO A 362 22.94 0.31 -14.44
C PRO A 362 22.98 -1.21 -14.64
N LYS A 363 21.84 -1.89 -14.47
CA LYS A 363 21.73 -3.33 -14.74
C LYS A 363 21.92 -3.65 -16.21
N SER A 364 22.65 -4.74 -16.49
CA SER A 364 22.84 -5.26 -17.84
C SER A 364 21.50 -5.67 -18.50
N PRO A 365 21.38 -5.66 -19.83
CA PRO A 365 20.14 -6.00 -20.54
C PRO A 365 19.55 -7.37 -20.16
N ASP A 366 20.40 -8.35 -19.84
CA ASP A 366 20.02 -9.71 -19.44
C ASP A 366 19.51 -9.80 -17.99
N GLN A 367 19.72 -8.76 -17.17
CA GLN A 367 19.24 -8.65 -15.80
C GLN A 367 17.95 -7.81 -15.68
N ARG A 368 17.43 -7.26 -16.79
CA ARG A 368 16.16 -6.53 -16.79
C ARG A 368 15.01 -7.48 -16.49
N LYS A 369 14.39 -7.31 -15.32
CA LYS A 369 13.16 -7.99 -14.94
C LYS A 369 12.08 -7.76 -16.01
N GLU A 370 11.43 -8.85 -16.41
CA GLU A 370 10.13 -8.97 -17.06
C GLU A 370 9.70 -7.79 -17.94
N THR A 371 9.65 -7.98 -19.26
CA THR A 371 9.20 -6.93 -20.18
C THR A 371 7.77 -6.46 -19.83
N LEU A 372 7.40 -5.21 -20.14
CA LEU A 372 6.03 -4.71 -19.90
C LEU A 372 4.97 -5.64 -20.51
N ARG A 373 5.29 -6.28 -21.64
CA ARG A 373 4.44 -7.27 -22.27
C ARG A 373 4.28 -8.53 -21.40
N GLU A 374 5.36 -9.11 -20.91
CA GLU A 374 5.32 -10.28 -20.03
C GLU A 374 4.55 -9.97 -18.74
N ARG A 375 4.77 -8.79 -18.14
CA ARG A 375 4.04 -8.33 -16.96
C ARG A 375 2.54 -8.26 -17.21
N LEU A 376 2.13 -7.64 -18.32
CA LEU A 376 0.70 -7.55 -18.66
C LEU A 376 0.11 -8.93 -18.93
N GLU A 377 0.82 -9.82 -19.61
CA GLU A 377 0.36 -11.19 -19.84
C GLU A 377 0.18 -11.97 -18.52
N ARG A 378 1.10 -11.82 -17.55
CA ARG A 378 0.94 -12.36 -16.20
C ARG A 378 -0.27 -11.77 -15.50
N GLU A 379 -0.41 -10.45 -15.46
CA GLU A 379 -1.52 -9.78 -14.77
C GLU A 379 -2.89 -10.15 -15.39
N VAL A 380 -2.95 -10.32 -16.71
CA VAL A 380 -4.16 -10.82 -17.40
C VAL A 380 -4.47 -12.26 -16.97
N ARG A 381 -3.47 -13.15 -16.85
CA ARG A 381 -3.69 -14.53 -16.38
C ARG A 381 -4.19 -14.57 -14.93
N GLU A 382 -3.62 -13.76 -14.05
CA GLU A 382 -3.95 -13.76 -12.62
C GLU A 382 -5.29 -13.07 -12.31
N LYS A 383 -5.57 -11.93 -12.97
CA LYS A 383 -6.66 -11.02 -12.59
C LYS A 383 -7.78 -10.95 -13.63
N GLY A 384 -7.52 -11.40 -14.86
CA GLY A 384 -8.38 -11.21 -16.02
C GLY A 384 -8.27 -9.80 -16.62
N TYR A 385 -8.59 -9.66 -17.92
CA TYR A 385 -8.47 -8.41 -18.67
C TYR A 385 -9.11 -7.19 -17.99
N ALA A 386 -10.28 -7.37 -17.39
CA ALA A 386 -11.05 -6.26 -16.81
C ALA A 386 -10.40 -5.61 -15.57
N ARG A 387 -9.42 -6.25 -14.91
CA ARG A 387 -8.83 -5.76 -13.65
C ARG A 387 -7.39 -5.27 -13.79
N VAL A 388 -6.81 -5.34 -14.99
CA VAL A 388 -5.44 -4.90 -15.25
C VAL A 388 -5.40 -3.38 -15.35
N ARG A 389 -4.44 -2.76 -14.66
CA ARG A 389 -4.31 -1.29 -14.54
C ARG A 389 -2.94 -0.80 -14.98
N ALA A 390 -2.90 0.38 -15.59
CA ALA A 390 -1.69 1.10 -15.96
C ALA A 390 -1.11 1.86 -14.75
N MET A 391 -0.69 1.12 -13.71
CA MET A 391 -0.16 1.70 -12.47
C MET A 391 1.11 2.55 -12.68
N HIS A 392 1.83 2.31 -13.79
CA HIS A 392 3.01 3.07 -14.16
C HIS A 392 2.72 4.52 -14.58
N LEU A 393 1.44 4.87 -14.82
CA LEU A 393 0.99 6.24 -15.09
C LEU A 393 0.65 7.03 -13.81
N VAL A 394 0.75 6.38 -12.65
CA VAL A 394 0.59 7.03 -11.33
C VAL A 394 1.98 7.42 -10.83
N ASP A 395 2.49 8.55 -11.28
CA ASP A 395 3.87 8.99 -11.09
C ASP A 395 4.03 10.27 -10.26
N LYS A 396 2.97 11.08 -10.14
CA LYS A 396 3.06 12.39 -9.45
C LYS A 396 3.04 12.34 -7.93
N ALA A 397 2.36 11.34 -7.35
CA ALA A 397 2.21 11.22 -5.90
C ALA A 397 1.88 9.78 -5.48
N PRO A 398 2.28 9.37 -4.26
CA PRO A 398 2.01 8.04 -3.75
C PRO A 398 0.50 7.76 -3.61
N THR A 399 0.14 6.48 -3.70
CA THR A 399 -1.25 6.03 -3.48
C THR A 399 -1.67 6.12 -2.01
N PHE A 400 -0.71 6.00 -1.09
CA PHE A 400 -0.90 6.15 0.34
C PHE A 400 0.28 6.91 0.94
N LEU A 401 -0.02 7.94 1.74
CA LEU A 401 0.96 8.77 2.44
C LEU A 401 0.41 9.18 3.80
N VAL A 402 1.23 9.05 4.83
CA VAL A 402 1.03 9.67 6.14
C VAL A 402 2.20 10.59 6.39
N ARG A 403 1.95 11.91 6.37
CA ARG A 403 3.01 12.92 6.55
C ARG A 403 3.44 13.00 8.01
N ASP A 404 2.47 13.00 8.92
CA ASP A 404 2.66 13.11 10.36
C ASP A 404 1.72 12.13 11.07
N LEU A 405 2.27 11.15 11.79
CA LEU A 405 1.55 10.20 12.64
C LEU A 405 2.01 10.38 14.07
N VAL A 406 1.07 10.69 14.96
CA VAL A 406 1.30 10.84 16.40
C VAL A 406 0.44 9.81 17.13
N ILE A 407 1.04 9.03 17.99
CA ILE A 407 0.33 8.14 18.90
C ILE A 407 0.74 8.53 20.32
N ASP A 408 -0.21 9.07 21.07
CA ASP A 408 0.03 9.56 22.42
C ASP A 408 -0.28 8.46 23.43
N GLY A 409 0.76 7.95 24.09
CA GLY A 409 0.66 7.05 25.23
C GLY A 409 0.07 5.67 24.93
N ILE A 410 0.76 4.88 24.11
CA ILE A 410 0.45 3.45 23.90
C ILE A 410 0.74 2.66 25.17
N ALA A 411 -0.28 2.06 25.76
CA ALA A 411 -0.11 1.09 26.84
C ALA A 411 0.39 -0.25 26.27
N THR A 412 1.44 -0.81 26.86
CA THR A 412 1.99 -2.11 26.46
C THR A 412 2.17 -3.03 27.67
N PRO A 413 1.88 -4.33 27.57
CA PRO A 413 2.14 -5.31 28.62
C PRO A 413 3.62 -5.42 28.99
N GLN A 414 4.52 -5.08 28.06
CA GLN A 414 5.96 -5.15 28.24
C GLN A 414 6.52 -4.01 29.09
N LEU A 415 5.81 -2.88 29.17
CA LEU A 415 6.16 -1.72 29.99
C LEU A 415 4.95 -1.26 30.83
N PRO A 416 4.56 -2.02 31.87
CA PRO A 416 3.43 -1.68 32.71
C PRO A 416 3.64 -0.32 33.38
N GLY A 417 2.68 0.60 33.22
CA GLY A 417 2.71 1.93 33.84
C GLY A 417 3.65 2.94 33.17
N ASP A 418 4.32 2.59 32.07
CA ASP A 418 5.18 3.51 31.30
C ASP A 418 4.80 3.50 29.82
N PRO A 419 3.77 4.28 29.43
CA PRO A 419 3.24 4.25 28.07
C PRO A 419 4.23 4.86 27.07
N LEU A 420 4.12 4.43 25.81
CA LEU A 420 5.01 4.82 24.71
C LEU A 420 4.36 5.86 23.82
N ASP A 421 5.02 6.97 23.59
CA ASP A 421 4.67 7.94 22.55
C ASP A 421 5.38 7.54 21.25
N VAL A 422 4.64 7.41 20.16
CA VAL A 422 5.17 7.06 18.83
C VAL A 422 4.93 8.22 17.88
N HIS A 423 5.98 8.65 17.19
CA HIS A 423 5.90 9.69 16.17
C HIS A 423 6.56 9.21 14.88
N ALA A 424 5.81 9.17 13.79
CA ALA A 424 6.30 8.75 12.49
C ALA A 424 5.99 9.79 11.41
N THR A 425 6.90 9.98 10.48
CA THR A 425 6.73 10.95 9.39
C THR A 425 7.01 10.33 8.02
N ASN A 426 6.34 10.84 6.99
CA ASN A 426 6.52 10.47 5.58
C ASN A 426 6.40 8.96 5.29
N ILE A 427 5.50 8.25 5.99
CA ILE A 427 5.24 6.83 5.74
C ILE A 427 4.42 6.68 4.46
N SER A 428 4.96 5.97 3.45
CA SER A 428 4.35 5.90 2.13
C SER A 428 4.50 4.55 1.44
N THR A 429 3.57 4.23 0.54
CA THR A 429 3.71 3.11 -0.39
C THR A 429 4.72 3.37 -1.51
N HIS A 430 5.06 4.63 -1.80
CA HIS A 430 6.06 5.01 -2.80
C HIS A 430 7.03 6.05 -2.21
N PRO A 431 7.96 5.64 -1.33
CA PRO A 431 8.88 6.54 -0.63
C PRO A 431 9.68 7.43 -1.58
N SER A 432 10.02 6.95 -2.78
CA SER A 432 10.74 7.72 -3.82
C SER A 432 9.98 8.93 -4.36
N LEU A 433 8.65 8.96 -4.21
CA LEU A 433 7.79 10.08 -4.65
C LEU A 433 7.58 11.13 -3.55
N VAL A 434 8.14 10.91 -2.35
CA VAL A 434 7.99 11.81 -1.20
C VAL A 434 9.28 12.62 -1.03
N PRO A 435 9.21 13.96 -0.93
CA PRO A 435 10.41 14.79 -0.81
C PRO A 435 11.12 14.69 0.55
N GLY A 436 10.46 14.15 1.58
CA GLY A 436 10.99 14.01 2.94
C GLY A 436 11.40 12.57 3.28
N GLU A 437 12.34 12.44 4.21
CA GLU A 437 12.81 11.14 4.71
C GLU A 437 11.73 10.47 5.60
N PRO A 438 11.50 9.16 5.45
CA PRO A 438 10.66 8.41 6.38
C PRO A 438 11.37 8.26 7.72
N THR A 439 10.73 8.73 8.79
CA THR A 439 11.25 8.61 10.16
C THR A 439 10.21 7.97 11.08
N ILE A 440 10.67 7.21 12.06
CA ILE A 440 9.86 6.63 13.13
C ILE A 440 10.63 6.85 14.43
N SER A 441 9.97 7.40 15.43
CA SER A 441 10.51 7.57 16.77
C SER A 441 9.53 7.03 17.80
N VAL A 442 10.07 6.41 18.83
CA VAL A 442 9.33 5.82 19.94
C VAL A 442 10.00 6.27 21.22
N ARG A 443 9.25 6.83 22.15
CA ARG A 443 9.75 7.32 23.43
C ARG A 443 8.82 6.91 24.55
N SER A 444 9.34 6.29 25.60
CA SER A 444 8.54 6.11 26.82
C SER A 444 8.44 7.42 27.59
N ARG A 445 7.32 7.65 28.27
CA ARG A 445 7.09 8.89 29.02
C ARG A 445 8.05 9.07 30.19
N SER A 446 8.51 7.96 30.79
CA SER A 446 9.58 8.01 31.79
C SER A 446 10.95 8.38 31.21
N GLY A 447 11.11 8.34 29.88
CA GLY A 447 12.38 8.55 29.19
C GLY A 447 13.32 7.33 29.22
N ARG A 448 12.86 6.20 29.78
CA ARG A 448 13.66 4.97 29.87
C ARG A 448 13.90 4.34 28.52
N LEU A 449 12.92 4.36 27.62
CA LEU A 449 13.04 3.84 26.27
C LEU A 449 13.03 5.00 25.27
N THR A 450 14.04 5.05 24.41
CA THR A 450 14.06 5.93 23.24
C THR A 450 14.52 5.13 22.03
N SER A 451 13.83 5.28 20.92
CA SER A 451 14.21 4.69 19.64
C SER A 451 13.91 5.72 18.56
N ALA A 452 14.83 5.91 17.63
CA ALA A 452 14.61 6.72 16.46
C ALA A 452 15.25 6.04 15.25
N LEU A 453 14.48 5.98 14.19
CA LEU A 453 14.73 5.25 12.98
C LEU A 453 14.53 6.22 11.82
N ASN A 454 15.56 6.38 11.01
CA ASN A 454 15.52 7.13 9.77
C ASN A 454 15.89 6.16 8.65
N LEU A 455 15.01 5.98 7.68
CA LEU A 455 15.22 5.02 6.58
C LEU A 455 16.07 5.60 5.45
N GLY A 456 16.32 6.91 5.47
CA GLY A 456 16.87 7.64 4.35
C GLY A 456 15.87 7.70 3.18
N ALA A 457 16.26 8.39 2.11
CA ALA A 457 15.47 8.44 0.90
C ALA A 457 16.33 7.88 -0.26
N PRO A 458 15.97 6.72 -0.85
CA PRO A 458 16.78 6.10 -1.90
C PRO A 458 17.03 7.02 -3.10
N GLY A 459 16.12 7.96 -3.38
CA GLY A 459 16.27 8.94 -4.46
C GLY A 459 17.26 10.08 -4.18
N TRP A 460 17.78 10.21 -2.95
CA TRP A 460 18.56 11.39 -2.50
C TRP A 460 19.97 11.05 -2.00
N ASN A 461 20.43 9.80 -2.14
CA ASN A 461 21.75 9.34 -1.70
C ASN A 461 22.08 9.66 -0.22
N ARG A 462 21.05 9.62 0.64
CA ARG A 462 21.18 9.84 2.09
C ARG A 462 21.10 8.50 2.82
N THR A 463 22.19 8.10 3.46
CA THR A 463 22.21 6.97 4.40
C THR A 463 21.36 7.30 5.61
N GLY A 464 20.31 6.52 5.85
CA GLY A 464 19.51 6.63 7.06
C GLY A 464 20.29 6.25 8.33
N SER A 465 19.64 6.36 9.49
CA SER A 465 20.24 6.14 10.79
C SER A 465 19.34 5.39 11.74
N LEU A 466 19.93 4.72 12.72
CA LEU A 466 19.25 4.04 13.81
C LEU A 466 19.85 4.49 15.14
N SER A 467 18.99 4.87 16.08
CA SER A 467 19.36 5.08 17.47
C SER A 467 18.36 4.38 18.38
N PHE A 468 18.84 3.72 19.41
CA PHE A 468 18.05 3.03 20.41
C PHE A 468 18.75 3.16 21.76
N ALA A 469 18.02 3.51 22.81
CA ALA A 469 18.50 3.46 24.18
C ALA A 469 17.38 2.96 25.10
N PHE A 470 17.72 2.03 25.99
CA PHE A 470 16.82 1.53 27.01
C PHE A 470 17.54 1.44 28.36
N SER A 471 17.09 2.21 29.35
CA SER A 471 17.72 2.32 30.66
C SER A 471 16.92 1.70 31.81
N GLY A 472 17.67 1.28 32.83
CA GLY A 472 17.12 0.74 34.06
C GLY A 472 16.45 -0.62 33.90
N ILE A 473 16.90 -1.45 32.96
CA ILE A 473 16.37 -2.82 32.80
C ILE A 473 16.87 -3.65 33.99
N ALA A 474 16.02 -4.45 34.63
CA ALA A 474 16.49 -5.34 35.69
C ALA A 474 17.47 -6.36 35.10
N THR A 475 18.70 -6.41 35.61
CA THR A 475 19.74 -7.30 35.05
C THR A 475 19.29 -8.77 35.10
N ASP A 476 18.56 -9.15 36.14
CA ASP A 476 18.05 -10.51 36.32
C ASP A 476 17.01 -10.91 35.26
N SER A 477 16.20 -9.95 34.78
CA SER A 477 15.22 -10.24 33.71
C SER A 477 15.89 -10.43 32.36
N LEU A 478 16.96 -9.68 32.07
CA LEU A 478 17.80 -9.91 30.89
C LEU A 478 18.54 -11.25 30.98
N ALA A 479 19.13 -11.56 32.14
CA ALA A 479 19.82 -12.82 32.38
C ALA A 479 18.90 -14.04 32.22
N ALA A 480 17.62 -13.92 32.60
CA ALA A 480 16.63 -14.97 32.42
C ALA A 480 16.35 -15.30 30.94
N SER A 481 16.52 -14.34 30.03
CA SER A 481 16.36 -14.52 28.58
C SER A 481 17.60 -15.12 27.89
N LEU A 482 18.76 -15.08 28.55
CA LEU A 482 19.99 -15.69 28.06
C LEU A 482 20.01 -17.20 28.31
N ILE A 483 20.82 -17.94 27.53
CA ILE A 483 21.06 -19.37 27.78
C ILE A 483 21.65 -19.53 29.20
N PRO A 484 21.10 -20.44 30.04
CA PRO A 484 21.54 -20.57 31.42
C PRO A 484 23.02 -20.97 31.50
N THR A 485 23.80 -20.24 32.28
CA THR A 485 25.14 -20.66 32.71
C THR A 485 25.13 -20.91 34.22
N ASP A 486 25.94 -21.85 34.68
CA ASP A 486 26.14 -22.09 36.11
C ASP A 486 27.61 -21.79 36.48
N PRO A 487 27.91 -20.73 37.25
CA PRO A 487 26.98 -19.73 37.79
C PRO A 487 26.47 -18.73 36.72
N PRO A 488 25.38 -17.97 36.99
CA PRO A 488 24.85 -16.97 36.07
C PRO A 488 25.85 -15.84 35.82
N ILE A 489 26.07 -15.48 34.55
CA ILE A 489 27.10 -14.49 34.14
C ILE A 489 26.90 -13.13 34.81
N VAL A 490 25.65 -12.73 35.02
CA VAL A 490 25.30 -11.43 35.62
C VAL A 490 24.12 -11.61 36.57
N GLN A 491 24.20 -10.99 37.75
CA GLN A 491 23.13 -11.00 38.75
C GLN A 491 22.99 -9.65 39.47
N GLY A 492 21.76 -9.24 39.73
CA GLY A 492 21.43 -8.02 40.46
C GLY A 492 21.71 -6.72 39.71
N GLY A 493 21.15 -5.63 40.24
CA GLY A 493 21.35 -4.28 39.69
C GLY A 493 20.50 -3.99 38.45
N THR A 494 20.94 -3.01 37.65
CA THR A 494 20.26 -2.59 36.42
C THR A 494 21.20 -2.55 35.22
N THR A 495 20.65 -2.72 34.04
CA THR A 495 21.35 -2.68 32.75
C THR A 495 20.78 -1.59 31.87
N ASP A 496 21.66 -0.80 31.26
CA ASP A 496 21.33 0.15 30.21
C ASP A 496 21.88 -0.36 28.87
N LEU A 497 21.10 -0.23 27.81
CA LEU A 497 21.46 -0.58 26.45
C LEU A 497 21.44 0.68 25.59
N ALA A 498 22.46 0.91 24.79
CA ALA A 498 22.50 2.00 23.82
C ALA A 498 23.10 1.55 22.50
N LEU A 499 22.49 1.94 21.39
CA LEU A 499 22.89 1.62 20.02
C LEU A 499 22.69 2.89 19.19
N SER A 500 23.71 3.34 18.46
CA SER A 500 23.56 4.51 17.58
C SER A 500 24.52 4.48 16.40
N GLY A 501 24.02 4.81 15.22
CA GLY A 501 24.83 5.03 14.01
C GLY A 501 24.01 5.02 12.72
N ALA A 502 24.71 5.02 11.58
CA ALA A 502 24.11 4.96 10.25
C ALA A 502 23.83 3.51 9.81
N TRP A 503 22.92 3.31 8.86
CA TRP A 503 22.81 2.02 8.17
C TRP A 503 24.14 1.67 7.48
N SER A 504 24.44 0.38 7.39
CA SER A 504 25.62 -0.06 6.66
C SER A 504 25.53 0.30 5.17
N ALA A 505 26.67 0.28 4.47
CA ALA A 505 26.73 0.48 3.01
C ALA A 505 25.89 -0.55 2.22
N ALA A 506 25.52 -1.68 2.82
CA ALA A 506 24.63 -2.67 2.23
C ALA A 506 23.14 -2.25 2.22
N GLY A 507 22.81 -1.11 2.83
CA GLY A 507 21.49 -0.49 2.83
C GLY A 507 20.64 -0.78 4.07
N VAL A 508 19.38 -0.33 4.04
CA VAL A 508 18.42 -0.48 5.14
C VAL A 508 18.20 -1.96 5.47
N GLY A 509 18.27 -2.28 6.77
CA GLY A 509 18.15 -3.66 7.26
C GLY A 509 19.48 -4.40 7.43
N PHE A 510 20.61 -3.75 7.17
CA PHE A 510 21.95 -4.25 7.50
C PHE A 510 22.64 -3.32 8.50
N LEU A 511 23.06 -3.90 9.62
CA LEU A 511 23.67 -3.23 10.75
C LEU A 511 25.20 -3.20 10.62
N ASP A 512 25.80 -2.09 11.01
CA ASP A 512 27.21 -1.98 11.40
C ASP A 512 27.28 -0.93 12.51
N LEU A 513 26.80 -1.31 13.70
CA LEU A 513 26.51 -0.38 14.79
C LEU A 513 27.18 -0.82 16.10
N PRO A 514 27.73 0.12 16.88
CA PRO A 514 28.21 -0.16 18.23
C PRO A 514 27.01 -0.28 19.18
N LEU A 515 26.89 -1.43 19.85
CA LEU A 515 25.99 -1.66 20.98
C LEU A 515 26.78 -1.50 22.29
N GLN A 516 26.36 -0.57 23.13
CA GLN A 516 26.93 -0.34 24.45
C GLN A 516 25.98 -0.91 25.51
N ILE A 517 26.48 -1.84 26.32
CA ILE A 517 25.77 -2.39 27.47
C ILE A 517 26.43 -1.84 28.74
N THR A 518 25.67 -1.18 29.61
CA THR A 518 26.18 -0.65 30.88
C THR A 518 25.46 -1.31 32.04
N LEU A 519 26.19 -2.06 32.86
CA LEU A 519 25.68 -2.66 34.09
C LEU A 519 25.94 -1.72 35.27
N HIS A 520 24.96 -1.57 36.16
CA HIS A 520 25.05 -0.79 37.39
C HIS A 520 24.74 -1.65 38.60
N ASN A 521 25.62 -1.62 39.60
CA ASN A 521 25.47 -2.35 40.87
C ASN A 521 25.17 -3.85 40.67
N ALA A 522 25.89 -4.49 39.75
CA ALA A 522 25.68 -5.89 39.37
C ALA A 522 26.85 -6.77 39.83
N THR A 523 26.60 -8.05 40.02
CA THR A 523 27.63 -9.07 40.25
C THR A 523 27.92 -9.77 38.93
N LEU A 524 29.17 -9.70 38.48
CA LEU A 524 29.66 -10.40 37.30
C LEU A 524 30.30 -11.72 37.72
N SER A 525 29.87 -12.83 37.14
CA SER A 525 30.46 -14.15 37.37
C SER A 525 31.06 -14.67 36.08
N ILE A 526 32.35 -15.01 36.09
CA ILE A 526 32.98 -15.69 34.95
C ILE A 526 33.24 -17.15 35.36
N PRO A 527 32.69 -18.14 34.63
CA PRO A 527 32.91 -19.55 34.92
C PRO A 527 34.40 -19.89 35.08
N GLY A 528 34.75 -20.48 36.22
CA GLY A 528 36.12 -20.86 36.54
C GLY A 528 37.06 -19.74 37.02
N VAL A 529 36.55 -18.52 37.28
CA VAL A 529 37.35 -17.38 37.80
C VAL A 529 36.82 -16.87 39.13
N GLY A 530 35.50 -16.75 39.27
CA GLY A 530 34.84 -16.22 40.47
C GLY A 530 33.79 -15.16 40.14
N SER A 531 33.17 -14.61 41.19
CA SER A 531 32.14 -13.58 41.10
C SER A 531 32.62 -12.29 41.78
N GLU A 532 32.44 -11.16 41.12
CA GLU A 532 32.88 -9.86 41.62
C GLU A 532 31.78 -8.80 41.44
N ALA A 533 31.56 -7.99 42.48
CA ALA A 533 30.57 -6.93 42.45
C ALA A 533 31.15 -5.68 41.78
N VAL A 534 30.49 -5.19 40.73
CA VAL A 534 30.87 -3.99 40.00
C VAL A 534 29.84 -2.89 40.18
N LYS A 535 30.32 -1.67 40.50
CA LYS A 535 29.45 -0.49 40.61
C LYS A 535 28.96 -0.02 39.25
N SER A 536 29.84 0.03 38.26
CA SER A 536 29.50 0.35 36.88
C SER A 536 30.45 -0.40 35.94
N PHE A 537 29.90 -1.10 34.95
CA PHE A 537 30.66 -1.83 33.95
C PHE A 537 30.11 -1.57 32.55
N VAL A 538 30.97 -1.13 31.64
CA VAL A 538 30.61 -0.78 30.26
C VAL A 538 31.19 -1.82 29.31
N LEU A 539 30.33 -2.54 28.61
CA LEU A 539 30.65 -3.55 27.60
C LEU A 539 30.30 -3.04 26.21
N PRO A 540 31.29 -2.64 25.39
CA PRO A 540 31.08 -2.33 23.99
C PRO A 540 31.06 -3.61 23.15
N LEU A 541 30.00 -3.79 22.37
CA LEU A 541 29.79 -4.85 21.39
C LEU A 541 29.64 -4.22 20.00
N GLY A 542 30.13 -4.87 18.96
CA GLY A 542 29.80 -4.52 17.58
C GLY A 542 28.67 -5.41 17.07
N LEU A 543 27.63 -4.82 16.48
CA LEU A 543 26.58 -5.54 15.76
C LEU A 543 26.75 -5.35 14.26
N ARG A 544 26.99 -6.43 13.53
CA ARG A 544 27.25 -6.42 12.08
C ARG A 544 26.35 -7.35 11.32
N GLY A 545 26.09 -7.04 10.05
CA GLY A 545 25.35 -7.93 9.15
C GLY A 545 23.84 -7.70 9.17
N PRO A 546 23.04 -8.62 8.61
CA PRO A 546 21.61 -8.43 8.43
C PRO A 546 20.85 -8.39 9.77
N LEU A 547 19.80 -7.57 9.86
CA LEU A 547 19.00 -7.38 11.09
C LEU A 547 18.42 -8.68 11.66
N ASP A 548 18.08 -9.63 10.81
CA ASP A 548 17.53 -10.94 11.16
C ASP A 548 18.58 -11.97 11.58
N ASN A 549 19.86 -11.70 11.32
CA ASN A 549 20.96 -12.51 11.80
C ASN A 549 22.23 -11.66 12.04
N PRO A 550 22.21 -10.77 13.06
CA PRO A 550 23.34 -9.92 13.35
C PRO A 550 24.48 -10.73 13.98
N LEU A 551 25.67 -10.53 13.46
CA LEU A 551 26.92 -10.98 14.03
C LEU A 551 27.28 -10.07 15.21
N ILE A 552 27.57 -10.69 16.36
CA ILE A 552 28.02 -10.00 17.57
C ILE A 552 29.54 -10.14 17.63
N THR A 553 30.27 -9.02 17.50
CA THR A 553 31.73 -8.99 17.63
C THR A 553 32.12 -8.38 18.96
N LEU A 554 32.89 -9.12 19.75
CA LEU A 554 33.48 -8.65 21.01
C LEU A 554 34.99 -8.47 20.80
N ASN A 555 35.53 -7.33 21.26
CA ASN A 555 36.97 -7.08 21.23
C ASN A 555 37.58 -7.40 22.60
N ASP A 556 38.34 -8.48 22.70
CA ASP A 556 38.91 -8.98 23.95
C ASP A 556 39.82 -7.97 24.66
N ALA A 557 40.55 -7.14 23.90
CA ALA A 557 41.40 -6.09 24.47
C ALA A 557 40.56 -4.99 25.13
N VAL A 558 39.47 -4.59 24.48
CA VAL A 558 38.54 -3.59 25.00
C VAL A 558 37.76 -4.14 26.21
N LEU A 559 37.39 -5.42 26.18
CA LEU A 559 36.76 -6.11 27.32
C LEU A 559 37.68 -6.09 28.55
N ALA A 560 38.96 -6.46 28.38
CA ALA A 560 39.92 -6.48 29.47
C ALA A 560 40.14 -5.08 30.09
N ASP A 561 40.18 -4.04 29.27
CA ASP A 561 40.28 -2.67 29.74
C ASP A 561 39.01 -2.18 30.45
N SER A 562 37.83 -2.58 29.97
CA SER A 562 36.55 -2.32 30.65
C SER A 562 36.47 -3.01 32.02
N LEU A 563 36.91 -4.28 32.12
CA LEU A 563 36.95 -5.02 33.40
C LEU A 563 37.93 -4.36 34.38
N ALA A 564 39.11 -3.94 33.91
CA ALA A 564 40.08 -3.23 34.73
C ALA A 564 39.54 -1.90 35.26
N LYS A 565 38.83 -1.13 34.43
CA LYS A 565 38.19 0.14 34.82
C LYS A 565 37.03 -0.05 35.80
N ALA A 566 36.31 -1.17 35.73
CA ALA A 566 35.20 -1.49 36.63
C ALA A 566 35.66 -1.97 38.02
N GLY A 567 36.98 -2.09 38.26
CA GLY A 567 37.55 -2.57 39.53
C GLY A 567 37.77 -4.08 39.58
N ALA A 568 37.44 -4.81 38.52
CA ALA A 568 37.53 -6.27 38.43
C ALA A 568 38.90 -6.76 37.95
N GLY A 569 39.96 -6.42 38.71
CA GLY A 569 41.35 -6.62 38.30
C GLY A 569 41.73 -8.10 38.05
N ALA A 570 41.16 -9.02 38.85
CA ALA A 570 41.39 -10.46 38.70
C ALA A 570 40.76 -11.01 37.41
N LEU A 571 39.56 -10.54 37.06
CA LEU A 571 38.86 -10.91 35.82
C LEU A 571 39.56 -10.32 34.59
N ALA A 572 40.05 -9.07 34.68
CA ALA A 572 40.80 -8.42 33.61
C ALA A 572 42.12 -9.13 33.27
N ALA A 573 42.87 -9.59 34.27
CA ALA A 573 44.13 -10.32 34.06
C ALA A 573 43.92 -11.64 33.30
N ARG A 574 42.83 -12.35 33.59
CA ARG A 574 42.49 -13.59 32.89
C ARG A 574 41.96 -13.37 31.48
N ALA A 575 41.14 -12.36 31.26
CA ALA A 575 40.69 -11.98 29.91
C ALA A 575 41.89 -11.69 28.98
N ARG A 576 42.91 -10.97 29.48
CA ARG A 576 44.18 -10.77 28.74
C ARG A 576 44.94 -12.07 28.51
N GLY A 577 44.97 -12.97 29.50
CA GLY A 577 45.64 -14.26 29.39
C GLY A 577 44.98 -15.24 28.41
N GLU A 578 43.65 -15.23 28.29
CA GLU A 578 42.93 -16.04 27.30
C GLU A 578 43.02 -15.45 25.89
N ALA A 579 42.98 -14.12 25.76
CA ALA A 579 43.26 -13.44 24.49
C ALA A 579 44.66 -13.78 23.97
N ALA A 580 45.68 -13.72 24.84
CA ALA A 580 47.05 -14.11 24.49
C ALA A 580 47.13 -15.57 24.02
N LYS A 581 46.42 -16.50 24.69
CA LYS A 581 46.37 -17.92 24.28
C LYS A 581 45.67 -18.15 22.94
N GLN A 582 44.62 -17.39 22.62
CA GLN A 582 43.95 -17.48 21.33
C GLN A 582 44.82 -16.93 20.20
N VAL A 583 45.51 -15.81 20.45
CA VAL A 583 46.51 -15.24 19.54
C VAL A 583 47.65 -16.23 19.31
N ASP A 584 48.20 -16.84 20.37
CA ASP A 584 49.24 -17.88 20.26
C ASP A 584 48.78 -19.12 19.49
N LYS A 585 47.53 -19.57 19.68
CA LYS A 585 46.95 -20.67 18.89
C LYS A 585 46.79 -20.30 17.42
N ALA A 586 46.33 -19.08 17.13
CA ALA A 586 46.17 -18.60 15.76
C ALA A 586 47.52 -18.44 15.05
N LEU A 587 48.53 -17.90 15.76
CA LEU A 587 49.92 -17.83 15.29
C LEU A 587 50.49 -19.22 15.05
N ASN A 588 50.40 -20.15 16.01
CA ASN A 588 50.90 -21.53 15.82
C ASN A 588 50.21 -22.23 14.64
N LYS A 589 48.90 -22.04 14.43
CA LYS A 589 48.16 -22.61 13.30
C LYS A 589 48.53 -21.95 11.97
N ALA A 590 48.92 -20.68 11.98
CA ALA A 590 49.47 -19.97 10.82
C ALA A 590 50.90 -20.43 10.51
N THR A 591 51.74 -20.63 11.53
CA THR A 591 53.09 -21.19 11.44
C THR A 591 53.07 -22.62 10.88
N ASP A 592 52.13 -23.46 11.32
CA ASP A 592 51.93 -24.84 10.81
C ASP A 592 51.50 -24.86 9.34
N LYS A 593 50.74 -23.85 8.89
CA LYS A 593 50.31 -23.71 7.49
C LYS A 593 51.36 -23.07 6.58
N LEU A 594 52.23 -22.22 7.12
CA LEU A 594 53.25 -21.48 6.37
C LEU A 594 54.58 -22.22 6.27
N GLY A 595 54.90 -23.10 7.24
CA GLY A 595 56.05 -24.01 7.21
C GLY A 595 57.44 -23.34 7.27
N GLY A 596 58.32 -23.84 8.16
CA GLY A 596 59.74 -23.46 8.21
C GLY A 596 60.06 -22.04 8.74
N GLU A 597 61.27 -21.54 8.42
CA GLU A 597 61.83 -20.25 8.91
C GLU A 597 60.92 -19.03 8.69
N LEU A 598 60.04 -19.07 7.69
CA LEU A 598 59.06 -18.02 7.41
C LEU A 598 57.96 -17.94 8.46
N GLY A 599 57.54 -19.10 9.01
CA GLY A 599 56.58 -19.17 10.10
C GLY A 599 57.16 -18.73 11.44
N GLU A 600 58.45 -18.99 11.69
CA GLU A 600 59.15 -18.49 12.89
C GLU A 600 59.42 -16.98 12.82
N LYS A 601 59.89 -16.46 11.68
CA LYS A 601 60.08 -15.01 11.49
C LYS A 601 58.77 -14.24 11.64
N ALA A 602 57.65 -14.76 11.14
CA ALA A 602 56.34 -14.14 11.34
C ALA A 602 55.92 -14.13 12.82
N LYS A 603 56.27 -15.17 13.58
CA LYS A 603 55.98 -15.29 15.01
C LYS A 603 56.82 -14.32 15.85
N ASP A 604 58.11 -14.19 15.55
CA ASP A 604 59.01 -13.24 16.21
C ASP A 604 58.64 -11.80 15.91
N THR A 605 58.28 -11.47 14.67
CA THR A 605 57.91 -10.10 14.28
C THR A 605 56.60 -9.65 14.95
N VAL A 606 55.62 -10.54 15.08
CA VAL A 606 54.35 -10.25 15.79
C VAL A 606 54.57 -10.24 17.32
N GLY A 607 55.44 -11.11 17.84
CA GLY A 607 55.85 -11.13 19.24
C GLY A 607 56.52 -9.82 19.69
N ASP A 608 57.42 -9.28 18.86
CA ASP A 608 58.11 -8.00 19.14
C ASP A 608 57.17 -6.79 19.08
N VAL A 609 56.20 -6.79 18.16
CA VAL A 609 55.19 -5.73 18.06
C VAL A 609 54.26 -5.75 19.26
N LEU A 610 53.79 -6.92 19.70
CA LEU A 610 52.92 -7.05 20.88
C LEU A 610 53.68 -6.81 22.20
N GLY A 611 54.95 -7.20 22.30
CA GLY A 611 55.82 -6.94 23.45
C GLY A 611 56.08 -5.45 23.67
N ASN A 612 56.15 -4.65 22.60
CA ASN A 612 56.35 -3.20 22.68
C ASN A 612 55.10 -2.42 23.09
N PHE A 613 53.89 -2.97 22.95
CA PHE A 613 52.67 -2.33 23.47
C PHE A 613 52.54 -2.44 25.01
N GLY A 614 53.30 -3.34 25.65
CA GLY A 614 53.30 -3.54 27.11
C GLY A 614 54.29 -2.69 27.90
N LYS A 615 55.29 -2.07 27.25
CA LYS A 615 56.28 -1.20 27.92
C LYS A 615 55.99 0.27 27.62
N LYS A 616 55.18 0.90 28.49
CA LYS A 616 55.28 2.36 28.68
C LYS A 616 56.73 2.69 29.03
N LYS A 617 57.43 3.36 28.10
CA LYS A 617 58.65 4.11 28.43
C LYS A 617 58.32 5.05 29.59
N LYS A 618 58.98 4.84 30.73
CA LYS A 618 59.30 5.94 31.62
C LYS A 618 60.31 6.80 30.87
N ASP A 619 59.86 7.95 30.42
CA ASP A 619 60.54 9.24 30.55
C ASP A 619 59.47 10.33 30.62
#